data_AF-W1XCJ8-F1
#
_entry.id   AF-W1XCJ8-F1
#
_cell.length_a   1.000
_cell.length_b   1.000
_cell.length_c   1.000
_cell.angle_alpha   90.00
_cell.angle_beta   90.00
_cell.angle_gamma   90.00
#
_symmetry.space_group_name_H-M   'P 1'
#
loop_
_entity.id
_entity.type
_entity.pdbx_description
1 polymer ?
#
loop_
_entity_poly.entity_id
_entity_poly.type
_entity_poly.pdbx_seq_one_letter_code
_entity_poly.pdbx_strand_id
1 'polypeptide(L)'
;DMAIRKARDAGRHISYFGPEANDFGLLEQTFIEYGQSGKGKSRKYLHTYDEAVPWNQVPGTFTPWQPLPEPTDVLFYEGLHGGVVTPQHNVA
;
A
#
# COMPACT_ATOMS: atom_id res chain seq x y z
N ASP A 1 -4.73 12.62 6.83
CA ASP A 1 -5.51 13.59 7.62
C ASP A 1 -6.07 14.79 6.85
N MET A 2 -5.24 15.58 6.17
CA MET A 2 -5.73 16.78 5.47
C MET A 2 -6.79 16.46 4.41
N ALA A 3 -6.59 15.39 3.62
CA ALA A 3 -7.55 14.95 2.61
C ALA A 3 -8.91 14.52 3.22
N ILE A 4 -8.88 13.77 4.33
CA ILE A 4 -10.10 13.35 5.06
C ILE A 4 -10.86 14.57 5.59
N ARG A 5 -10.16 15.56 6.17
CA ARG A 5 -10.77 16.81 6.64
C ARG A 5 -11.39 17.59 5.49
N LYS A 6 -10.66 17.78 4.40
CA LYS A 6 -11.15 18.49 3.20
C LYS A 6 -12.37 17.79 2.57
N ALA A 7 -12.38 16.45 2.54
CA ALA A 7 -13.52 15.69 2.06
C ALA A 7 -14.73 15.92 2.96
N ARG A 8 -14.55 15.86 4.29
CA ARG A 8 -15.62 16.10 5.26
C ARG A 8 -16.20 17.51 5.13
N ASP A 9 -15.35 18.53 4.98
CA ASP A 9 -15.79 19.92 4.81
C ASP A 9 -16.57 20.12 3.49
N ALA A 10 -16.36 19.23 2.51
CA ALA A 10 -17.12 19.15 1.26
C ALA A 10 -18.30 18.15 1.31
N GLY A 11 -18.66 17.64 2.49
CA GLY A 11 -19.76 16.68 2.67
C GLY A 11 -19.49 15.26 2.13
N ARG A 12 -18.23 14.92 1.83
CA ARG A 12 -17.79 13.58 1.42
C ARG A 12 -17.07 12.86 2.57
N HIS A 13 -17.05 11.54 2.53
CA HIS A 13 -16.36 10.73 3.52
C HIS A 13 -15.25 9.91 2.85
N ILE A 14 -13.99 10.20 3.20
CA ILE A 14 -12.85 9.34 2.87
C ILE A 14 -12.60 8.41 4.05
N SER A 15 -12.40 7.14 3.75
CA SER A 15 -12.09 6.08 4.70
C SER A 15 -10.80 5.38 4.30
N TYR A 16 -10.02 4.93 5.27
CA TYR A 16 -8.85 4.07 5.05
C TYR A 16 -9.25 2.72 4.41
N PHE A 17 -10.51 2.33 4.49
CA PHE A 17 -11.03 1.14 3.83
C PHE A 17 -11.37 1.38 2.35
N GLY A 18 -11.52 2.63 1.93
CA GLY A 18 -11.98 3.00 0.59
C GLY A 18 -10.85 3.13 -0.44
N PRO A 19 -11.20 3.14 -1.74
CA PRO A 19 -10.23 3.27 -2.83
C PRO A 19 -9.46 4.60 -2.81
N GLU A 20 -10.03 5.69 -2.30
CA GLU A 20 -9.34 6.99 -2.24
C GLU A 20 -8.10 6.98 -1.33
N ALA A 21 -8.02 6.04 -0.38
CA ALA A 21 -6.91 5.91 0.55
C ALA A 21 -5.92 4.79 0.17
N ASN A 22 -6.18 4.04 -0.91
CA ASN A 22 -5.43 2.84 -1.28
C ASN A 22 -5.11 2.83 -2.78
N ASP A 23 -3.89 2.43 -3.14
CA ASP A 23 -3.49 2.31 -4.53
C ASP A 23 -3.67 0.86 -5.01
N PHE A 24 -4.90 0.54 -5.44
CA PHE A 24 -5.24 -0.83 -5.89
C PHE A 24 -4.54 -1.21 -7.20
N GLY A 25 -4.34 -0.26 -8.12
CA GLY A 25 -3.62 -0.53 -9.35
C GLY A 25 -2.16 -0.93 -9.10
N LEU A 26 -1.50 -0.28 -8.14
CA LEU A 26 -0.16 -0.67 -7.75
C LEU A 26 -0.11 -2.04 -7.05
N LEU A 27 -1.11 -2.37 -6.23
CA LEU A 27 -1.21 -3.68 -5.59
C LEU A 27 -1.42 -4.80 -6.62
N GLU A 28 -2.37 -4.62 -7.56
CA GLU A 28 -2.61 -5.51 -8.71
C GLU A 28 -1.33 -5.73 -9.50
N GLN A 29 -0.63 -4.65 -9.87
CA GLN A 29 0.61 -4.73 -10.63
C GLN A 29 1.73 -5.48 -9.88
N THR A 30 1.80 -5.32 -8.55
CA THR A 30 2.79 -6.01 -7.71
C THR A 30 2.54 -7.52 -7.70
N PHE A 31 1.28 -7.96 -7.61
CA PHE A 31 0.93 -9.38 -7.65
C PHE A 31 1.23 -9.99 -9.02
N ILE A 32 0.91 -9.27 -10.10
CA ILE A 32 1.22 -9.69 -11.48
C ILE A 32 2.74 -9.84 -11.67
N GLU A 33 3.53 -8.84 -11.26
CA GLU A 33 4.99 -8.86 -11.40
C GLU A 33 5.62 -10.04 -10.64
N TYR A 34 5.17 -10.27 -9.40
CA TYR A 34 5.64 -11.40 -8.62
C TYR A 34 5.23 -12.74 -9.22
N GLY A 35 3.99 -12.89 -9.67
CA GLY A 35 3.52 -14.13 -10.30
C GLY A 35 4.28 -14.48 -11.59
N GLN A 36 4.77 -13.48 -12.32
CA GLN A 36 5.53 -13.67 -13.57
C GLN A 36 7.02 -13.94 -13.33
N SER A 37 7.63 -13.30 -12.34
CA SER A 37 9.09 -13.24 -12.23
C SER A 37 9.66 -13.64 -10.87
N GLY A 38 8.81 -13.79 -9.85
CA GLY A 38 9.24 -13.93 -8.45
C GLY A 38 9.86 -12.66 -7.86
N LYS A 39 9.78 -11.53 -8.56
CA LYS A 39 10.37 -10.24 -8.17
C LYS A 39 9.30 -9.20 -7.90
N GLY A 40 9.70 -8.12 -7.26
CA GLY A 40 8.84 -6.97 -7.01
C GLY A 40 9.50 -6.01 -6.03
N LYS A 41 8.74 -5.01 -5.61
CA LYS A 41 9.18 -4.04 -4.61
C LYS A 41 8.12 -3.89 -3.53
N SER A 42 8.57 -3.58 -2.32
CA SER A 42 7.71 -3.23 -1.19
C SER A 42 8.20 -1.95 -0.53
N ARG A 43 7.32 -1.32 0.24
CA ARG A 43 7.63 -0.19 1.11
C ARG A 43 6.77 -0.28 2.37
N LYS A 44 7.20 0.37 3.45
CA LYS A 44 6.46 0.40 4.71
C LYS A 44 5.81 1.76 4.91
N TYR A 45 4.60 1.77 5.46
CA TYR A 45 4.03 2.98 6.04
C TYR A 45 4.44 3.03 7.51
N LEU A 46 5.05 4.13 7.94
CA LEU A 46 5.63 4.26 9.27
C LEU A 46 4.56 4.72 10.25
N HIS A 47 4.18 3.88 11.20
CA HIS A 47 3.12 4.15 12.17
C HIS A 47 3.64 4.84 13.43
N THR A 48 4.88 4.58 13.83
CA THR A 48 5.45 5.06 15.10
C THR A 48 6.81 5.74 14.88
N TYR A 49 7.25 6.50 15.89
CA TYR A 49 8.58 7.13 15.85
C TYR A 49 9.69 6.08 15.86
N ASP A 50 9.52 4.98 16.59
CA ASP A 50 10.49 3.88 16.64
C ASP A 50 10.70 3.24 15.27
N GLU A 51 9.63 3.11 14.47
CA GLU A 51 9.73 2.66 13.09
C GLU A 51 10.39 3.70 12.18
N ALA A 52 10.17 5.00 12.43
CA ALA A 52 10.56 6.08 11.54
C ALA A 52 12.01 6.60 11.74
N VAL A 53 12.52 6.55 12.98
CA VAL A 53 13.88 7.01 13.33
C VAL A 53 14.96 6.31 12.49
N PRO A 54 14.95 4.97 12.29
CA PRO A 54 15.94 4.29 11.44
C PRO A 54 15.99 4.79 9.99
N TRP A 55 14.93 5.45 9.52
CA TRP A 55 14.82 6.00 8.17
C TRP A 55 15.07 7.51 8.11
N ASN A 56 15.38 8.17 9.24
CA ASN A 56 15.40 9.63 9.37
C ASN A 56 14.09 10.28 8.86
N GLN A 57 12.96 9.61 9.11
CA GLN A 57 11.62 10.03 8.70
C GLN A 57 10.73 10.30 9.90
N VAL A 58 9.50 10.76 9.66
CA VAL A 58 8.45 10.92 10.67
C VAL A 58 7.31 9.94 10.43
N PRO A 59 6.52 9.58 11.47
CA PRO A 59 5.32 8.78 11.30
C PRO A 59 4.35 9.40 10.29
N GLY A 60 3.59 8.55 9.60
CA GLY A 60 2.68 8.97 8.55
C GLY A 60 3.32 9.11 7.16
N THR A 61 4.55 8.63 7.00
CA THR A 61 5.27 8.63 5.72
C THR A 61 5.54 7.21 5.24
N PHE A 62 5.80 7.06 3.94
CA PHE A 62 6.25 5.80 3.38
C PHE A 62 7.78 5.76 3.31
N THR A 63 8.38 4.59 3.56
CA THR A 63 9.80 4.37 3.24
C THR A 63 10.02 4.40 1.72
N PRO A 64 11.27 4.56 1.25
CA PRO A 64 11.61 4.27 -0.14
C PRO A 64 11.21 2.84 -0.52
N TRP A 65 10.95 2.63 -1.81
CA TRP A 65 10.74 1.29 -2.36
C TRP A 65 12.02 0.46 -2.23
N GLN A 66 11.88 -0.78 -1.77
CA GLN A 66 12.95 -1.75 -1.69
C GLN A 66 12.58 -2.99 -2.50
N PRO A 67 13.55 -3.65 -3.17
CA PRO A 67 13.29 -4.93 -3.80
C PRO A 67 12.84 -5.96 -2.77
N LEU A 68 11.98 -6.89 -3.18
CA LEU A 68 11.72 -8.07 -2.38
C LEU A 68 13.01 -8.90 -2.23
N PRO A 69 13.19 -9.63 -1.11
CA PRO A 69 14.27 -10.59 -0.98
C PRO A 69 14.25 -11.60 -2.14
N GLU A 70 15.43 -12.06 -2.56
CA GLU A 70 15.57 -13.12 -3.56
C GLU A 70 16.56 -14.18 -3.04
N PRO A 71 16.26 -15.49 -3.14
CA PRO A 71 15.04 -16.08 -3.71
C PRO A 71 13.85 -16.10 -2.73
N THR A 72 12.63 -16.23 -3.26
CA THR A 72 11.42 -16.48 -2.46
C THR A 72 10.58 -17.58 -3.12
N ASP A 73 9.95 -18.43 -2.30
CA ASP A 73 9.06 -19.51 -2.78
C ASP A 73 7.60 -19.05 -2.91
N VAL A 74 7.21 -18.05 -2.11
CA VAL A 74 5.84 -17.53 -2.07
C VAL A 74 5.84 -16.06 -1.63
N LEU A 75 4.92 -15.27 -2.18
CA LEU A 75 4.58 -13.93 -1.71
C LEU A 75 3.43 -14.04 -0.72
N PHE A 76 3.62 -13.50 0.48
CA PHE A 76 2.55 -13.36 1.46
C PHE A 76 2.09 -11.90 1.53
N TYR A 77 0.81 -11.68 1.31
CA TYR A 77 0.16 -10.39 1.49
C TYR A 77 -0.80 -10.47 2.69
N GLU A 78 -0.61 -9.57 3.66
CA GLU A 78 -1.51 -9.37 4.77
C GLU A 78 -2.03 -7.93 4.72
N GLY A 79 -3.34 -7.80 4.58
CA GLY A 79 -4.00 -6.51 4.45
C GLY A 79 -5.48 -6.68 4.15
N LEU A 80 -6.20 -5.56 4.10
CA LEU A 80 -7.66 -5.55 3.98
C LEU A 80 -8.16 -5.73 2.54
N HIS A 81 -7.27 -5.67 1.55
CA HIS A 81 -7.65 -5.50 0.14
C HIS A 81 -7.00 -6.51 -0.81
N GLY A 82 -6.50 -7.64 -0.30
CA GLY A 82 -5.77 -8.65 -1.09
C GLY A 82 -6.60 -9.42 -2.13
N GLY A 83 -7.90 -9.12 -2.25
CA GLY A 83 -8.78 -9.69 -3.26
C GLY A 83 -9.84 -8.69 -3.72
N VAL A 84 -9.51 -7.39 -3.71
CA VAL A 84 -10.43 -6.34 -4.13
C VAL A 84 -10.63 -6.37 -5.65
N VAL A 85 -11.88 -6.26 -6.08
CA VAL A 85 -12.26 -6.09 -7.49
C VAL A 85 -13.05 -4.80 -7.64
N THR A 86 -12.64 -3.97 -8.59
CA THR A 86 -13.29 -2.71 -8.95
C THR A 86 -13.47 -2.66 -10.47
N PRO A 87 -14.22 -1.69 -11.02
CA PRO A 87 -14.32 -1.56 -12.48
C PRO A 87 -12.98 -1.22 -13.16
N GLN A 88 -11.98 -0.72 -12.42
CA GLN A 88 -10.68 -0.30 -12.93
C GLN A 88 -9.54 -1.29 -12.65
N HIS A 89 -9.64 -2.07 -11.56
CA HIS A 89 -8.56 -2.88 -11.00
C HIS A 89 -9.08 -4.22 -10.48
N ASN A 90 -8.34 -5.29 -10.75
CA ASN A 90 -8.58 -6.63 -10.20
C ASN A 90 -7.34 -7.16 -9.46
N VAL A 91 -7.38 -7.14 -8.13
CA VAL A 91 -6.30 -7.70 -7.29
C VAL A 91 -6.47 -9.22 -7.09
N ALA A 92 -7.64 -9.77 -7.40
CA ALA A 92 -7.99 -11.19 -7.19
C ALA A 92 -7.57 -12.11 -8.34
#